data_AF-A0A964W414-F1
#
_entry.id   AF-A0A964W414-F1
#
_cell.length_a   1.000
_cell.length_b   1.000
_cell.length_c   1.000
_cell.angle_alpha   90.00
_cell.angle_beta   90.00
_cell.angle_gamma   90.00
#
_symmetry.space_group_name_H-M   'P 1'
#
loop_
_entity.id
_entity.type
_entity.pdbx_description
1 polymer ?
#
loop_
_entity_poly.entity_id
_entity_poly.type
_entity_poly.pdbx_seq_one_letter_code
_entity_poly.pdbx_strand_id
1 'polypeptide(L)'
;MEKGDKEYLLIEKAYELFKNYSMENSERVQGGRECVDELHKSLEVWDGISSLDDIIEKCLLGKKAEFVAAGGRGGKAGQKDFYIFMNMKSAKEAIKRLIQIKRNACFIVDGKVNYKVIKDIQNEGLLNLLENYTPEVSNKPKILVQRFLCMLFNDVFTSTADYAETLKIARKMDIISHSRKSSDLEYYKYFELFQYEIRYKVEEYFSIKGEDVDNHVKFSVAWSIKDVNVA
;
A
#
# COMPACT_ATOMS: atom_id res chain seq x y z
N MET A 1 -16.11 -5.79 28.36
CA MET A 1 -15.06 -5.29 27.47
C MET A 1 -14.05 -6.38 27.29
N GLU A 2 -14.20 -7.16 26.22
CA GLU A 2 -13.25 -8.22 25.86
C GLU A 2 -12.12 -7.62 25.02
N LYS A 3 -10.97 -8.29 25.01
CA LYS A 3 -9.85 -7.98 24.11
C LYS A 3 -10.39 -7.91 22.67
N GLY A 4 -10.45 -6.72 22.08
CA GLY A 4 -11.04 -6.50 20.74
C GLY A 4 -11.80 -5.18 20.60
N ASP A 5 -12.33 -4.62 21.69
CA ASP A 5 -13.18 -3.41 21.64
C ASP A 5 -12.45 -2.17 21.11
N LYS A 6 -11.18 -1.97 21.48
CA LYS A 6 -10.41 -0.78 21.08
C LYS A 6 -10.08 -0.79 19.58
N GLU A 7 -9.60 -1.92 19.06
CA GLU A 7 -9.27 -2.07 17.63
C GLU A 7 -10.53 -1.95 16.78
N TYR A 8 -11.61 -2.62 17.19
CA TYR A 8 -12.91 -2.53 16.54
C TYR A 8 -13.42 -1.09 16.48
N LEU A 9 -13.47 -0.40 17.63
CA LEU A 9 -13.90 1.01 17.71
C LEU A 9 -13.01 1.95 16.88
N LEU A 10 -11.71 1.67 16.82
CA LEU A 10 -10.76 2.45 16.03
C LEU A 10 -11.07 2.32 14.53
N ILE A 11 -11.29 1.10 14.04
CA ILE A 11 -11.62 0.84 12.63
C ILE A 11 -13.01 1.37 12.31
N GLU A 12 -13.98 1.22 13.21
CA GLU A 12 -15.32 1.77 13.05
C GLU A 12 -15.30 3.29 12.87
N LYS A 13 -14.59 4.02 13.75
CA LYS A 13 -14.41 5.47 13.61
C LYS A 13 -13.67 5.84 12.33
N ALA A 14 -12.65 5.08 11.95
CA ALA A 14 -11.92 5.30 10.70
C ALA A 14 -12.84 5.11 9.48
N TYR A 15 -13.73 4.12 9.53
CA TYR A 15 -14.70 3.87 8.47
C TYR A 15 -15.73 5.00 8.37
N GLU A 16 -16.25 5.52 9.48
CA GLU A 16 -17.12 6.71 9.48
C GLU A 16 -16.42 7.94 8.88
N LEU A 17 -15.16 8.19 9.26
CA LEU A 17 -14.36 9.26 8.67
C LEU A 17 -14.18 9.07 7.16
N PHE A 18 -13.89 7.85 6.71
CA PHE A 18 -13.77 7.53 5.30
C PHE A 18 -15.10 7.75 4.55
N LYS A 19 -16.23 7.32 5.10
CA LYS A 19 -17.56 7.55 4.50
C LYS A 19 -17.82 9.03 4.29
N ASN A 20 -17.62 9.86 5.32
CA ASN A 20 -17.78 11.32 5.22
C ASN A 20 -16.87 11.92 4.13
N TYR A 21 -15.58 11.56 4.16
CA TYR A 21 -14.64 11.98 3.14
C TYR A 21 -15.07 11.58 1.72
N SER A 22 -15.52 10.33 1.55
CA SER A 22 -15.90 9.77 0.26
C SER A 22 -17.15 10.42 -0.35
N MET A 23 -18.09 10.87 0.49
CA MET A 23 -19.25 11.64 0.03
C MET A 23 -18.83 13.02 -0.49
N GLU A 24 -17.92 13.69 0.21
CA GLU A 24 -17.42 15.02 -0.16
C GLU A 24 -16.40 14.99 -1.32
N ASN A 25 -15.71 13.86 -1.51
CA ASN A 25 -14.59 13.72 -2.45
C ASN A 25 -14.80 12.55 -3.43
N SER A 26 -16.04 12.29 -3.84
CA SER A 26 -16.42 11.13 -4.68
C SER A 26 -15.60 11.02 -5.96
N GLU A 27 -15.33 12.14 -6.65
CA GLU A 27 -14.48 12.19 -7.86
C GLU A 27 -13.05 11.71 -7.57
N ARG A 28 -12.47 12.06 -6.41
CA ARG A 28 -11.11 11.64 -6.04
C ARG A 28 -11.07 10.15 -5.72
N VAL A 29 -12.05 9.66 -4.97
CA VAL A 29 -12.17 8.22 -4.64
C VAL A 29 -12.31 7.41 -5.93
N GLN A 30 -13.22 7.82 -6.81
CA GLN A 30 -13.43 7.17 -8.10
C GLN A 30 -12.18 7.24 -8.99
N GLY A 31 -11.53 8.40 -9.06
CA GLY A 31 -10.29 8.57 -9.82
C GLY A 31 -9.14 7.70 -9.29
N GLY A 32 -9.04 7.54 -7.97
CA GLY A 32 -8.06 6.63 -7.35
C GLY A 32 -8.33 5.17 -7.73
N ARG A 33 -9.60 4.75 -7.67
CA ARG A 33 -10.01 3.40 -8.10
C ARG A 33 -9.65 3.13 -9.56
N GLU A 34 -10.04 4.02 -10.46
CA GLU A 34 -9.71 3.92 -11.88
C GLU A 34 -8.20 3.84 -12.13
N CYS A 35 -7.41 4.59 -11.36
CA CYS A 35 -5.96 4.59 -11.50
C CYS A 35 -5.33 3.23 -11.14
N VAL A 36 -5.84 2.55 -10.10
CA VAL A 36 -5.41 1.18 -9.74
C VAL A 36 -5.79 0.20 -10.84
N ASP A 37 -7.03 0.28 -11.35
CA ASP A 37 -7.50 -0.60 -12.41
C ASP A 37 -6.70 -0.40 -13.71
N GLU A 38 -6.40 0.84 -14.07
CA GLU A 38 -5.55 1.19 -15.22
C GLU A 38 -4.12 0.69 -15.04
N LEU A 39 -3.55 0.77 -13.83
CA LEU A 39 -2.23 0.21 -13.53
C LEU A 39 -2.24 -1.30 -13.77
N HIS A 40 -3.21 -2.02 -13.20
CA HIS A 40 -3.29 -3.48 -13.33
C HIS A 40 -3.43 -3.90 -14.79
N LYS A 41 -4.33 -3.28 -15.55
CA LYS A 41 -4.49 -3.53 -17.00
C LYS A 41 -3.19 -3.27 -17.77
N SER A 42 -2.46 -2.21 -17.43
CA SER A 42 -1.20 -1.88 -18.12
C SER A 42 -0.11 -2.91 -17.79
N LEU A 43 -0.03 -3.37 -16.54
CA LEU A 43 0.93 -4.39 -16.10
C LEU A 43 0.55 -5.81 -16.56
N GLU A 44 -0.72 -6.07 -16.88
CA GLU A 44 -1.16 -7.35 -17.46
C GLU A 44 -0.54 -7.61 -18.84
N VAL A 45 -0.43 -6.55 -19.65
CA VAL A 45 0.09 -6.63 -21.03
C VAL A 45 1.57 -6.26 -21.14
N TRP A 46 2.21 -5.81 -20.06
CA TRP A 46 3.63 -5.49 -20.06
C TRP A 46 4.49 -6.74 -20.28
N ASP A 47 5.43 -6.66 -21.22
CA ASP A 47 6.29 -7.77 -21.68
C ASP A 47 7.44 -8.12 -20.70
N GLY A 48 7.64 -7.29 -19.66
CA GLY A 48 8.72 -7.44 -18.70
C GLY A 48 10.10 -6.99 -19.18
N ILE A 49 10.21 -6.45 -20.39
CA ILE A 49 11.47 -6.03 -21.04
C ILE A 49 11.41 -4.54 -21.37
N SER A 50 10.30 -4.11 -21.96
CA SER A 50 10.01 -2.74 -22.37
C SER A 50 10.09 -1.77 -21.19
N SER A 51 10.31 -0.50 -21.52
CA SER A 51 10.31 0.58 -20.54
C SER A 51 8.98 0.64 -19.79
N LEU A 52 9.03 1.02 -18.52
CA LEU A 52 7.85 1.28 -17.70
C LEU A 52 7.40 2.75 -17.79
N ASP A 53 8.07 3.60 -18.58
CA ASP A 53 7.85 5.06 -18.58
C ASP A 53 6.40 5.45 -18.80
N ASP A 54 5.72 4.85 -19.79
CA ASP A 54 4.30 5.12 -20.09
C ASP A 54 3.39 4.74 -18.91
N ILE A 55 3.68 3.62 -18.25
CA ILE A 55 2.93 3.15 -17.08
C ILE A 55 3.19 4.06 -15.88
N ILE A 56 4.44 4.49 -15.69
CA ILE A 56 4.85 5.40 -14.62
C ILE A 56 4.14 6.75 -14.77
N GLU A 57 4.20 7.34 -15.97
CA GLU A 57 3.60 8.65 -16.24
C GLU A 57 2.08 8.60 -16.07
N LYS A 58 1.43 7.59 -16.66
CA LYS A 58 -0.02 7.47 -16.64
C LYS A 58 -0.57 7.10 -15.26
N CYS A 59 0.04 6.11 -14.60
CA CYS A 59 -0.58 5.43 -13.45
C CYS A 59 0.11 5.67 -12.11
N LEU A 60 1.35 6.15 -12.06
CA LEU A 60 2.11 6.27 -10.80
C LEU A 60 2.44 7.73 -10.43
N LEU A 61 2.62 8.59 -11.44
CA LEU A 61 2.88 10.03 -11.30
C LEU A 61 1.73 10.91 -11.76
N GLY A 62 0.73 10.36 -12.45
CA GLY A 62 -0.46 11.09 -12.88
C GLY A 62 -1.29 11.63 -11.71
N LYS A 63 -2.10 12.67 -11.97
CA LYS A 63 -2.96 13.33 -10.97
C LYS A 63 -3.84 12.33 -10.20
N LYS A 64 -4.35 11.29 -10.86
CA LYS A 64 -5.19 10.26 -10.22
C LYS A 64 -4.42 9.37 -9.24
N ALA A 65 -3.12 9.15 -9.46
CA ALA A 65 -2.27 8.36 -8.57
C ALA A 65 -2.09 9.03 -7.19
N GLU A 66 -2.21 10.35 -7.13
CA GLU A 66 -2.21 11.10 -5.88
C GLU A 66 -3.44 10.78 -5.00
N PHE A 67 -4.53 10.28 -5.59
CA PHE A 67 -5.74 9.91 -4.86
C PHE A 67 -5.67 8.51 -4.23
N VAL A 68 -4.73 7.67 -4.65
CA VAL A 68 -4.62 6.26 -4.21
C VAL A 68 -3.78 6.11 -2.94
N ALA A 69 -2.91 7.08 -2.63
CA ALA A 69 -2.09 7.08 -1.44
C ALA A 69 -2.08 8.47 -0.79
N ALA A 70 -3.09 8.73 0.03
CA ALA A 70 -3.43 10.05 0.57
C ALA A 70 -2.40 10.67 1.55
N GLY A 71 -1.20 10.10 1.70
CA GLY A 71 -0.19 10.52 2.68
C GLY A 71 1.10 11.13 2.17
N GLY A 72 1.42 10.96 0.90
CA GLY A 72 2.59 11.60 0.34
C GLY A 72 2.15 12.84 -0.42
N ARG A 73 2.57 14.04 0.00
CA ARG A 73 3.01 15.00 -1.01
C ARG A 73 4.19 14.35 -1.72
N GLY A 74 3.93 13.45 -2.66
CA GLY A 74 4.90 12.98 -3.66
C GLY A 74 5.17 14.13 -4.61
N GLY A 75 5.49 15.30 -4.05
CA GLY A 75 5.58 16.55 -4.75
C GLY A 75 6.91 16.55 -5.49
N LYS A 76 6.90 16.09 -6.74
CA LYS A 76 7.98 16.22 -7.74
C LYS A 76 9.38 15.66 -7.39
N ALA A 77 9.73 15.52 -6.11
CA ALA A 77 11.02 15.07 -5.61
C ALA A 77 11.17 13.56 -5.81
N GLY A 78 12.33 13.15 -6.31
CA GLY A 78 12.63 11.74 -6.61
C GLY A 78 11.95 11.19 -7.87
N GLN A 79 11.17 11.97 -8.63
CA GLN A 79 10.50 11.44 -9.84
C GLN A 79 11.50 10.96 -10.90
N LYS A 80 12.56 11.74 -11.17
CA LYS A 80 13.60 11.32 -12.14
C LYS A 80 14.29 10.02 -11.70
N ASP A 81 14.70 9.94 -10.44
CA ASP A 81 15.27 8.73 -9.87
C ASP A 81 14.27 7.57 -9.82
N PHE A 82 12.97 7.85 -9.73
CA PHE A 82 11.92 6.84 -9.85
C PHE A 82 11.87 6.24 -11.25
N TYR A 83 11.88 7.07 -12.30
CA TYR A 83 12.00 6.59 -13.68
C TYR A 83 13.25 5.74 -13.88
N ILE A 84 14.40 6.22 -13.42
CA ILE A 84 15.68 5.51 -13.55
C ILE A 84 15.59 4.17 -12.81
N PHE A 85 15.23 4.20 -11.52
CA PHE A 85 15.14 3.01 -10.67
C PHE A 85 14.20 1.96 -11.24
N MET A 86 12.97 2.33 -11.59
CA MET A 86 11.95 1.40 -12.11
C MET A 86 12.37 0.75 -13.43
N ASN A 87 13.24 1.41 -14.21
CA ASN A 87 13.77 0.89 -15.47
C ASN A 87 15.13 0.18 -15.36
N MET A 88 15.75 0.14 -14.17
CA MET A 88 16.93 -0.69 -13.95
C MET A 88 16.60 -2.16 -14.20
N LYS A 89 17.55 -2.91 -14.79
CA LYS A 89 17.37 -4.34 -15.09
C LYS A 89 16.90 -5.14 -13.87
N SER A 90 17.57 -4.96 -12.73
CA SER A 90 17.24 -5.67 -11.48
C SER A 90 15.84 -5.31 -10.95
N ALA A 91 15.45 -4.03 -11.02
CA ALA A 91 14.12 -3.59 -10.61
C ALA A 91 13.04 -4.15 -11.53
N LYS A 92 13.23 -4.10 -12.86
CA LYS A 92 12.28 -4.69 -13.82
C LYS A 92 12.11 -6.20 -13.63
N GLU A 93 13.20 -6.92 -13.34
CA GLU A 93 13.14 -8.34 -13.01
C GLU A 93 12.33 -8.62 -11.74
N ALA A 94 12.54 -7.85 -10.67
CA ALA A 94 11.76 -7.95 -9.44
C ALA A 94 10.28 -7.59 -9.67
N ILE A 95 10.00 -6.51 -10.40
CA ILE A 95 8.63 -6.08 -10.76
C ILE A 95 7.93 -7.16 -11.57
N LYS A 96 8.61 -7.78 -12.54
CA LYS A 96 8.04 -8.90 -13.32
C LYS A 96 7.64 -10.08 -12.43
N ARG A 97 8.47 -10.43 -11.46
CA ARG A 97 8.15 -11.50 -10.50
C ARG A 97 7.04 -11.11 -9.53
N LEU A 98 6.99 -9.86 -9.06
CA LEU A 98 5.86 -9.33 -8.28
C LEU A 98 4.54 -9.40 -9.05
N ILE A 99 4.55 -9.08 -10.35
CA ILE A 99 3.36 -9.23 -11.22
C ILE A 99 2.95 -10.70 -11.34
N GLN A 100 3.92 -11.63 -11.47
CA GLN A 100 3.63 -13.06 -11.49
C GLN A 100 3.02 -13.54 -10.17
N ILE A 101 3.52 -13.07 -9.02
CA ILE A 101 2.92 -13.33 -7.71
C ILE A 101 1.48 -12.81 -7.72
N LYS A 102 1.23 -11.55 -8.11
CA LYS A 102 -0.12 -10.98 -8.15
C LYS A 102 -1.10 -11.82 -9.00
N ARG A 103 -0.67 -12.34 -10.15
CA ARG A 103 -1.52 -13.14 -11.05
C ARG A 103 -1.81 -14.55 -10.51
N ASN A 104 -0.86 -15.15 -9.81
CA ASN A 104 -0.93 -16.54 -9.38
C ASN A 104 -1.31 -16.70 -7.89
N ALA A 105 -1.29 -15.62 -7.12
CA ALA A 105 -1.51 -15.67 -5.69
C ALA A 105 -2.96 -16.00 -5.36
N CYS A 106 -3.13 -17.04 -4.55
CA CYS A 106 -4.32 -17.24 -3.76
C CYS A 106 -4.20 -16.37 -2.51
N PHE A 107 -4.69 -15.13 -2.60
CA PHE A 107 -4.62 -14.16 -1.51
C PHE A 107 -5.47 -14.56 -0.31
N ILE A 108 -6.57 -15.29 -0.51
CA ILE A 108 -7.47 -15.76 0.55
C ILE A 108 -7.52 -17.29 0.55
N VAL A 109 -7.19 -17.91 1.68
CA VAL A 109 -7.32 -19.35 1.94
C VAL A 109 -8.19 -19.53 3.18
N ASP A 110 -9.27 -20.30 3.07
CA ASP A 110 -10.23 -20.55 4.16
C ASP A 110 -10.78 -19.26 4.81
N GLY A 111 -11.09 -18.27 3.97
CA GLY A 111 -11.61 -16.97 4.42
C GLY A 111 -10.59 -16.08 5.13
N LYS A 112 -9.29 -16.44 5.11
CA LYS A 112 -8.21 -15.66 5.71
C LYS A 112 -7.16 -15.30 4.68
N VAL A 113 -6.54 -14.14 4.83
CA VAL A 113 -5.45 -13.75 3.95
C VAL A 113 -4.25 -14.68 4.13
N ASN A 114 -3.67 -15.11 3.00
CA ASN A 114 -2.58 -16.05 2.94
C ASN A 114 -1.23 -15.36 3.21
N TYR A 115 -0.73 -15.52 4.45
CA TYR A 115 0.55 -14.95 4.88
C TYR A 115 1.75 -15.38 4.02
N LYS A 116 1.68 -16.52 3.31
CA LYS A 116 2.78 -16.94 2.41
C LYS A 116 3.02 -15.93 1.30
N VAL A 117 1.95 -15.35 0.76
CA VAL A 117 2.04 -14.34 -0.30
C VAL A 117 2.85 -13.13 0.15
N ILE A 118 2.74 -12.74 1.43
CA ILE A 118 3.52 -11.61 1.98
C ILE A 118 5.01 -11.92 1.97
N LYS A 119 5.40 -13.14 2.34
CA LYS A 119 6.80 -13.57 2.26
C LYS A 119 7.29 -13.60 0.81
N ASP A 120 6.47 -14.06 -0.11
CA ASP A 120 6.82 -14.09 -1.54
C ASP A 120 7.06 -12.67 -2.07
N ILE A 121 6.20 -11.70 -1.72
CA ILE A 121 6.39 -10.28 -2.07
C ILE A 121 7.70 -9.75 -1.47
N GLN A 122 7.97 -10.01 -0.19
CA GLN A 122 9.20 -9.56 0.48
C GLN A 122 10.47 -10.16 -0.14
N ASN A 123 10.41 -11.43 -0.55
CA ASN A 123 11.54 -12.13 -1.16
C ASN A 123 11.97 -11.52 -2.50
N GLU A 124 11.08 -10.83 -3.22
CA GLU A 124 11.44 -10.11 -4.43
C GLU A 124 12.34 -8.91 -4.17
N GLY A 125 12.32 -8.36 -2.96
CA GLY A 125 13.32 -7.41 -2.48
C GLY A 125 13.33 -6.08 -3.24
N LEU A 126 12.21 -5.63 -3.83
CA LEU A 126 12.17 -4.35 -4.56
C LEU A 126 12.57 -3.17 -3.67
N LEU A 127 12.12 -3.14 -2.41
CA LEU A 127 12.54 -2.12 -1.44
C LEU A 127 14.01 -2.28 -1.00
N ASN A 128 14.56 -3.50 -1.01
CA ASN A 128 15.98 -3.75 -0.73
C ASN A 128 16.85 -3.21 -1.88
N LEU A 129 16.42 -3.43 -3.12
CA LEU A 129 17.07 -2.86 -4.31
C LEU A 129 17.07 -1.33 -4.23
N LEU A 130 15.94 -0.74 -3.83
CA LEU A 130 15.82 0.71 -3.63
C LEU A 130 16.74 1.23 -2.53
N GLU A 131 16.92 0.48 -1.44
CA GLU A 131 17.82 0.92 -0.37
C GLU A 131 19.28 0.90 -0.81
N ASN A 132 19.67 -0.01 -1.71
CA ASN A 132 21.02 -0.05 -2.27
C ASN A 132 21.20 0.85 -3.50
N TYR A 133 20.13 1.46 -4.00
CA TYR A 133 20.18 2.40 -5.10
C TYR A 133 20.77 3.75 -4.65
N THR A 134 21.73 4.26 -5.43
CA THR A 134 22.30 5.60 -5.28
C THR A 134 21.57 6.55 -6.22
N PRO A 135 20.85 7.56 -5.71
CA PRO A 135 20.17 8.54 -6.55
C PRO A 135 21.14 9.27 -7.47
N GLU A 136 20.72 9.48 -8.72
CA GLU A 136 21.46 10.22 -9.73
C GLU A 136 21.13 11.71 -9.72
N VAL A 137 19.89 12.08 -9.37
CA VAL A 137 19.42 13.47 -9.51
C VAL A 137 18.87 14.07 -8.21
N SER A 138 18.01 13.34 -7.52
CA SER A 138 17.22 13.77 -6.37
C SER A 138 17.44 12.81 -5.21
N ASN A 139 16.44 12.56 -4.36
CA ASN A 139 16.52 11.60 -3.28
C ASN A 139 15.97 10.24 -3.73
N LYS A 140 16.23 9.20 -2.93
CA LYS A 140 15.65 7.87 -3.16
C LYS A 140 14.12 7.95 -3.29
N PRO A 141 13.50 7.36 -4.33
CA PRO A 141 12.06 7.44 -4.59
C PRO A 141 11.19 6.55 -3.67
N LYS A 142 11.42 6.57 -2.35
CA LYS A 142 10.79 5.66 -1.36
C LYS A 142 9.26 5.63 -1.44
N ILE A 143 8.63 6.79 -1.32
CA ILE A 143 7.16 6.91 -1.33
C ILE A 143 6.56 6.43 -2.66
N LEU A 144 7.25 6.66 -3.78
CA LEU A 144 6.75 6.27 -5.11
C LEU A 144 6.81 4.75 -5.32
N VAL A 145 7.90 4.10 -4.88
CA VAL A 145 8.02 2.64 -4.93
C VAL A 145 7.04 1.97 -3.95
N GLN A 146 6.86 2.52 -2.75
CA GLN A 146 5.87 2.04 -1.79
C GLN A 146 4.44 2.19 -2.31
N ARG A 147 4.12 3.32 -2.94
CA ARG A 147 2.84 3.53 -3.62
C ARG A 147 2.61 2.48 -4.69
N PHE A 148 3.61 2.22 -5.54
CA PHE A 148 3.52 1.17 -6.55
C PHE A 148 3.19 -0.19 -5.93
N LEU A 149 3.84 -0.57 -4.84
CA LEU A 149 3.54 -1.83 -4.13
C LEU A 149 2.11 -1.85 -3.55
N CYS A 150 1.67 -0.78 -2.89
CA CYS A 150 0.30 -0.65 -2.40
C CYS A 150 -0.74 -0.79 -3.52
N MET A 151 -0.48 -0.18 -4.67
CA MET A 151 -1.37 -0.25 -5.84
C MET A 151 -1.36 -1.64 -6.48
N LEU A 152 -0.20 -2.27 -6.62
CA LEU A 152 -0.07 -3.61 -7.19
C LEU A 152 -0.77 -4.67 -6.31
N PHE A 153 -0.66 -4.54 -4.99
CA PHE A 153 -1.21 -5.48 -4.01
C PHE A 153 -2.33 -4.87 -3.16
N ASN A 154 -3.21 -4.09 -3.77
CA ASN A 154 -4.34 -3.41 -3.10
C ASN A 154 -5.34 -4.34 -2.39
N ASP A 155 -5.33 -5.63 -2.72
CA ASP A 155 -6.14 -6.64 -2.03
C ASP A 155 -5.64 -6.97 -0.63
N VAL A 156 -4.32 -6.89 -0.42
CA VAL A 156 -3.67 -7.29 0.84
C VAL A 156 -2.91 -6.17 1.53
N PHE A 157 -2.68 -5.05 0.87
CA PHE A 157 -2.09 -3.85 1.45
C PHE A 157 -3.12 -2.75 1.69
N THR A 158 -2.66 -1.67 2.31
CA THR A 158 -3.44 -0.45 2.50
C THR A 158 -2.99 0.63 1.53
N SER A 159 -3.76 1.71 1.43
CA SER A 159 -3.38 2.92 0.69
C SER A 159 -2.25 3.74 1.33
N THR A 160 -1.74 3.34 2.50
CA THR A 160 -0.74 4.10 3.25
C THR A 160 0.67 3.86 2.72
N ALA A 161 1.08 4.55 1.67
CA ALA A 161 2.42 4.39 1.10
C ALA A 161 3.57 4.91 2.01
N ASP A 162 3.29 5.76 2.99
CA ASP A 162 4.30 6.25 3.93
C ASP A 162 4.50 5.24 5.07
N TYR A 163 5.68 4.61 5.14
CA TYR A 163 6.02 3.69 6.22
C TYR A 163 5.98 4.33 7.61
N ALA A 164 6.36 5.61 7.76
CA ALA A 164 6.30 6.28 9.06
C ALA A 164 4.86 6.37 9.56
N GLU A 165 3.92 6.67 8.65
CA GLU A 165 2.49 6.65 8.95
C GLU A 165 1.97 5.22 9.15
N THR A 166 2.43 4.27 8.36
CA THR A 166 2.13 2.84 8.53
C THR A 166 2.51 2.35 9.93
N LEU A 167 3.70 2.71 10.41
CA LEU A 167 4.15 2.37 11.77
C LEU A 167 3.30 3.05 12.85
N LYS A 168 2.87 4.30 12.64
CA LYS A 168 1.96 4.98 13.58
C LYS A 168 0.63 4.25 13.67
N ILE A 169 0.05 3.87 12.52
CA ILE A 169 -1.19 3.10 12.45
C ILE A 169 -0.99 1.73 13.13
N ALA A 170 0.08 1.01 12.81
CA ALA A 170 0.39 -0.29 13.40
C ALA A 170 0.51 -0.23 14.94
N ARG A 171 1.17 0.81 15.48
CA ARG A 171 1.23 1.04 16.94
C ARG A 171 -0.14 1.35 17.53
N LYS A 172 -0.94 2.17 16.85
CA LYS A 172 -2.29 2.56 17.30
C LYS A 172 -3.25 1.36 17.37
N MET A 173 -3.08 0.43 16.44
CA MET A 173 -3.78 -0.85 16.35
C MET A 173 -3.14 -1.95 17.20
N ASP A 174 -2.14 -1.62 18.04
CA ASP A 174 -1.45 -2.57 18.91
C ASP A 174 -0.82 -3.78 18.17
N ILE A 175 -0.56 -3.66 16.86
CA ILE A 175 0.15 -4.65 16.02
C ILE A 175 1.63 -4.72 16.41
N ILE A 176 2.22 -3.57 16.75
CA ILE A 176 3.58 -3.47 17.27
C ILE A 176 3.60 -2.70 18.59
N SER A 177 4.50 -3.08 19.50
CA SER A 177 4.62 -2.41 20.79
C SER A 177 5.15 -0.98 20.64
N HIS A 178 4.67 -0.09 21.50
CA HIS A 178 5.12 1.32 21.59
C HIS A 178 6.61 1.44 21.94
N SER A 179 7.19 0.41 22.56
CA SER A 179 8.61 0.37 22.91
C SER A 179 9.56 0.18 21.72
N ARG A 180 9.07 -0.34 20.58
CA ARG A 180 9.91 -0.55 19.39
C ARG A 180 10.06 0.76 18.64
N LYS A 181 11.30 1.26 18.57
CA LYS A 181 11.61 2.46 17.78
C LYS A 181 11.66 2.13 16.31
N SER A 182 11.36 3.11 15.47
CA SER A 182 11.44 2.95 14.01
C SER A 182 12.86 2.63 13.54
N SER A 183 13.89 3.01 14.30
CA SER A 183 15.29 2.65 14.07
C SER A 183 15.59 1.16 14.28
N ASP A 184 14.79 0.49 15.11
CA ASP A 184 14.97 -0.92 15.47
C ASP A 184 14.36 -1.84 14.41
N LEU A 185 13.55 -1.28 13.53
CA LEU A 185 12.88 -1.96 12.43
C LEU A 185 13.51 -1.48 11.13
N GLU A 186 14.21 -2.38 10.44
CA GLU A 186 14.76 -2.06 9.13
C GLU A 186 13.62 -1.64 8.17
N TYR A 187 13.67 -0.37 7.75
CA TYR A 187 12.61 0.38 7.07
C TYR A 187 11.92 -0.38 5.92
N TYR A 188 12.67 -1.21 5.20
CA TYR A 188 12.22 -1.97 4.04
C TYR A 188 11.84 -3.41 4.34
N LYS A 189 12.34 -4.00 5.44
CA LYS A 189 12.11 -5.43 5.73
C LYS A 189 10.70 -5.73 6.22
N TYR A 190 10.00 -4.72 6.74
CA TYR A 190 8.72 -4.90 7.41
C TYR A 190 7.58 -4.08 6.80
N PHE A 191 7.83 -3.33 5.71
CA PHE A 191 6.79 -2.51 5.08
C PHE A 191 5.61 -3.37 4.65
N GLU A 192 5.86 -4.41 3.85
CA GLU A 192 4.86 -5.35 3.35
C GLU A 192 4.11 -6.05 4.49
N LEU A 193 4.82 -6.41 5.56
CA LEU A 193 4.23 -7.05 6.73
C LEU A 193 3.22 -6.13 7.42
N PHE A 194 3.58 -4.88 7.71
CA PHE A 194 2.66 -3.98 8.41
C PHE A 194 1.50 -3.54 7.52
N GLN A 195 1.73 -3.33 6.22
CA GLN A 195 0.64 -3.12 5.27
C GLN A 195 -0.39 -4.24 5.36
N TYR A 196 0.12 -5.48 5.36
CA TYR A 196 -0.70 -6.67 5.49
C TYR A 196 -1.43 -6.77 6.83
N GLU A 197 -0.74 -6.62 7.96
CA GLU A 197 -1.36 -6.80 9.28
C GLU A 197 -2.45 -5.76 9.55
N ILE A 198 -2.23 -4.50 9.14
CA ILE A 198 -3.25 -3.45 9.21
C ILE A 198 -4.44 -3.82 8.33
N ARG A 199 -4.18 -4.25 7.09
CA ARG A 199 -5.24 -4.65 6.16
C ARG A 199 -6.06 -5.83 6.70
N TYR A 200 -5.40 -6.85 7.23
CA TYR A 200 -6.04 -8.02 7.83
C TYR A 200 -7.02 -7.64 8.94
N LYS A 201 -6.63 -6.71 9.82
CA LYS A 201 -7.50 -6.19 10.89
C LYS A 201 -8.74 -5.47 10.36
N VAL A 202 -8.59 -4.69 9.28
CA VAL A 202 -9.73 -4.04 8.60
C VAL A 202 -10.67 -5.09 7.99
N GLU A 203 -10.14 -6.15 7.40
CA GLU A 203 -10.96 -7.24 6.86
C GLU A 203 -11.71 -8.00 7.95
N GLU A 204 -11.03 -8.33 9.05
CA GLU A 204 -11.61 -8.99 10.22
C GLU A 204 -12.78 -8.18 10.78
N TYR A 205 -12.63 -6.86 10.88
CA TYR A 205 -13.70 -5.95 11.29
C TYR A 205 -14.96 -6.07 10.38
N PHE A 206 -14.80 -5.98 9.06
CA PHE A 206 -15.96 -6.07 8.15
C PHE A 206 -16.59 -7.47 8.15
N SER A 207 -15.77 -8.52 8.32
CA SER A 207 -16.26 -9.89 8.47
C SER A 207 -17.11 -10.05 9.74
N ILE A 208 -16.65 -9.53 10.89
CA ILE A 208 -17.38 -9.57 12.16
C ILE A 208 -18.66 -8.74 12.08
N LYS A 209 -18.59 -7.55 11.49
CA LYS A 209 -19.73 -6.65 11.34
C LYS A 209 -20.80 -7.20 10.39
N GLY A 210 -20.44 -8.15 9.52
CA GLY A 210 -21.34 -8.70 8.51
C GLY A 210 -21.68 -7.71 7.39
N GLU A 211 -20.85 -6.68 7.21
CA GLU A 211 -21.05 -5.63 6.19
C GLU A 211 -20.18 -5.96 4.97
N ASP A 212 -20.83 -6.23 3.83
CA ASP A 212 -20.13 -6.47 2.58
C ASP A 212 -19.75 -5.13 1.94
N VAL A 213 -18.47 -4.79 2.03
CA VAL A 213 -17.91 -3.57 1.44
C VAL A 213 -16.86 -3.91 0.39
N ASP A 214 -16.79 -3.06 -0.62
CA ASP A 214 -15.84 -3.15 -1.72
C ASP A 214 -14.38 -3.18 -1.24
N ASN A 215 -13.52 -3.90 -1.97
CA ASN A 215 -12.10 -3.99 -1.69
C ASN A 215 -11.40 -2.63 -1.62
N HIS A 216 -11.81 -1.67 -2.45
CA HIS A 216 -11.25 -0.31 -2.46
C HIS A 216 -11.56 0.44 -1.15
N VAL A 217 -12.72 0.19 -0.54
CA VAL A 217 -13.06 0.74 0.78
C VAL A 217 -12.10 0.19 1.83
N LYS A 218 -11.97 -1.14 1.91
CA LYS A 218 -11.05 -1.81 2.84
C LYS A 218 -9.60 -1.34 2.65
N PHE A 219 -9.20 -1.08 1.41
CA PHE A 219 -7.87 -0.59 1.03
C PHE A 219 -7.63 0.82 1.57
N SER A 220 -8.69 1.63 1.63
CA SER A 220 -8.61 3.05 1.96
C SER A 220 -8.87 3.37 3.44
N VAL A 221 -9.67 2.57 4.16
CA VAL A 221 -10.05 2.83 5.57
C VAL A 221 -8.84 2.97 6.48
N ALA A 222 -7.80 2.18 6.26
CA ALA A 222 -6.58 2.23 7.06
C ALA A 222 -5.93 3.61 7.10
N TRP A 223 -6.05 4.40 6.02
CA TRP A 223 -5.55 5.77 6.01
C TRP A 223 -6.25 6.65 7.04
N SER A 224 -7.57 6.53 7.18
CA SER A 224 -8.37 7.30 8.14
C SER A 224 -8.05 6.93 9.59
N ILE A 225 -7.49 5.74 9.86
CA ILE A 225 -7.10 5.31 11.21
C ILE A 225 -6.12 6.30 11.84
N LYS A 226 -5.20 6.87 11.06
CA LYS A 226 -4.21 7.82 11.59
C LYS A 226 -4.87 9.03 12.26
N ASP A 227 -6.03 9.47 11.75
CA ASP A 227 -6.74 10.69 12.18
C ASP A 227 -7.76 10.42 13.31
N VAL A 228 -7.99 9.17 13.70
CA VAL A 228 -8.94 8.83 14.77
C VAL A 228 -8.41 9.21 16.15
N ASN A 229 -9.03 10.15 16.85
CA ASN A 229 -8.68 10.39 18.26
C ASN A 229 -9.34 9.32 19.15
N VAL A 230 -8.52 8.56 19.89
CA VAL A 230 -8.99 7.65 20.94
C VAL A 230 -9.00 8.48 22.23
N ALA A 231 -10.21 8.75 22.75
CA ALA A 231 -10.43 9.42 24.02
C ALA A 231 -10.14 8.48 25.20
#